data_AF-A0A645HHZ2-F1
#
_entry.id   AF-A0A645HHZ2-F1
#
_cell.length_a   1.000
_cell.length_b   1.000
_cell.length_c   1.000
_cell.angle_alpha   90.00
_cell.angle_beta   90.00
_cell.angle_gamma   90.00
#
_symmetry.space_group_name_H-M   'P 1'
#
loop_
_entity.id
_entity.type
_entity.pdbx_description
1 polymer ?
#
loop_
_entity_poly.entity_id
_entity_poly.type
_entity_poly.pdbx_seq_one_letter_code
_entity_poly.pdbx_strand_id
1 'polypeptide(L)'
;MAQQAIAEGFLPDIISTDETTRSMYVSPTHSLPYVMSKYLALGMPFSDILRAATATPARLYGFDKAGTLEDGAWADIAVLRLEEKENTFRDSQGNTFRGSRLLVPQMTVKRGAIVYRQVDF
;
A
#
# COMPACT_ATOMS: atom_id res chain seq x y z
N MET A 1 -11.09 -16.22 -0.27
CA MET A 1 -10.12 -16.58 -1.33
C MET A 1 -8.75 -15.97 -1.07
N ALA A 2 -8.58 -14.65 -0.98
CA ALA A 2 -7.26 -14.03 -0.76
C ALA A 2 -6.52 -14.53 0.50
N GLN A 3 -7.21 -14.68 1.64
CA GLN A 3 -6.62 -15.21 2.87
C GLN A 3 -6.04 -16.61 2.69
N GLN A 4 -6.73 -17.49 1.97
CA GLN A 4 -6.27 -18.86 1.72
C GLN A 4 -5.06 -18.87 0.78
N ALA A 5 -5.11 -18.10 -0.30
CA ALA A 5 -3.98 -17.97 -1.22
C ALA A 5 -2.71 -17.50 -0.51
N ILE A 6 -2.83 -16.48 0.34
CA ILE A 6 -1.70 -15.97 1.15
C ILE A 6 -1.20 -17.04 2.13
N ALA A 7 -2.10 -17.76 2.80
CA ALA A 7 -1.74 -18.85 3.72
C ALA A 7 -1.02 -20.01 3.01
N GLU A 8 -1.32 -20.24 1.73
CA GLU A 8 -0.67 -21.24 0.87
C GLU A 8 0.61 -20.70 0.19
N GLY A 9 1.01 -19.46 0.46
CA GLY A 9 2.21 -18.84 -0.12
C GLY A 9 2.03 -18.28 -1.53
N PHE A 10 0.80 -18.24 -2.05
CA PHE A 10 0.47 -17.63 -3.33
C PHE A 10 0.19 -16.12 -3.14
N LEU A 11 1.26 -15.33 -3.18
CA LEU A 11 1.24 -13.88 -2.96
C LEU A 11 1.02 -13.10 -4.28
N PRO A 12 0.37 -11.92 -4.24
CA PRO A 12 0.26 -11.07 -5.41
C PRO A 12 1.61 -10.43 -5.76
N ASP A 13 1.91 -10.32 -7.06
CA ASP A 13 3.09 -9.59 -7.54
C ASP A 13 2.93 -8.06 -7.43
N ILE A 14 1.71 -7.56 -7.59
CA ILE A 14 1.36 -6.14 -7.53
C ILE A 14 0.18 -5.93 -6.59
N ILE A 15 0.26 -4.91 -5.75
CA ILE A 15 -0.86 -4.40 -4.96
C ILE A 15 -1.30 -3.06 -5.55
N SER A 16 -2.58 -2.95 -5.88
CA SER A 16 -3.21 -1.72 -6.40
C SER A 16 -4.59 -1.51 -5.75
N THR A 17 -5.24 -0.39 -6.04
CA THR A 17 -6.51 0.00 -5.42
C THR A 17 -7.73 -0.15 -6.31
N ASP A 18 -7.54 -0.21 -7.64
CA ASP A 18 -8.62 -0.03 -8.63
C ASP A 18 -9.47 1.24 -8.36
N GLU A 19 -8.79 2.31 -7.92
CA GLU A 19 -9.46 3.58 -7.65
C GLU A 19 -9.90 4.26 -8.94
N THR A 20 -11.14 4.76 -8.91
CA THR A 20 -11.76 5.55 -9.96
C THR A 20 -12.38 6.79 -9.36
N THR A 21 -12.84 7.73 -10.20
CA THR A 21 -13.58 8.91 -9.72
C THR A 21 -14.87 8.56 -8.96
N ARG A 22 -15.39 7.34 -9.11
CA ARG A 22 -16.58 6.86 -8.40
C ARG A 22 -16.26 6.22 -7.05
N SER A 23 -15.05 5.67 -6.88
CA SER A 23 -14.63 4.96 -5.68
C SER A 23 -13.63 5.76 -4.82
N MET A 24 -13.03 6.82 -5.35
CA MET A 24 -12.12 7.67 -4.58
C MET A 24 -12.82 8.18 -3.32
N TYR A 25 -12.15 8.00 -2.16
CA TYR A 25 -12.65 8.33 -0.82
C TYR A 25 -13.78 7.45 -0.25
N VAL A 26 -14.18 6.38 -0.94
CA VAL A 26 -15.25 5.48 -0.49
C VAL A 26 -14.70 4.10 -0.17
N SER A 27 -15.16 3.48 0.91
CA SER A 27 -14.87 2.08 1.22
C SER A 27 -15.44 1.15 0.13
N PRO A 28 -14.83 -0.02 -0.14
CA PRO A 28 -13.83 -0.72 0.68
C PRO A 28 -12.36 -0.39 0.36
N THR A 29 -12.09 0.43 -0.65
CA THR A 29 -10.74 0.75 -1.14
C THR A 29 -10.65 2.23 -1.49
N HIS A 30 -9.98 3.00 -0.63
CA HIS A 30 -9.92 4.47 -0.74
C HIS A 30 -8.50 5.05 -0.63
N SER A 31 -7.49 4.20 -0.40
CA SER A 31 -6.08 4.56 -0.54
C SER A 31 -5.21 3.31 -0.67
N LEU A 32 -4.05 3.45 -1.33
CA LEU A 32 -3.07 2.36 -1.44
C LEU A 32 -2.52 1.91 -0.07
N PRO A 33 -2.13 2.81 0.87
CA PRO A 33 -1.73 2.39 2.22
C PRO A 33 -2.80 1.60 2.97
N TYR A 34 -4.09 1.92 2.78
CA TYR A 34 -5.19 1.14 3.36
C TYR A 34 -5.25 -0.28 2.78
N VAL A 35 -5.10 -0.43 1.46
CA VAL A 35 -5.05 -1.76 0.82
C VAL A 35 -3.81 -2.55 1.24
N MET A 36 -2.65 -1.90 1.35
CA MET A 36 -1.44 -2.54 1.89
C MET A 36 -1.65 -3.03 3.33
N SER A 37 -2.33 -2.24 4.17
CA SER A 37 -2.71 -2.63 5.54
C SER A 37 -3.65 -3.83 5.56
N LYS A 38 -4.55 -3.91 4.58
CA LYS A 38 -5.43 -5.08 4.39
C LYS A 38 -4.63 -6.35 4.11
N TYR A 39 -3.61 -6.29 3.24
CA TYR A 39 -2.70 -7.42 2.99
C TYR A 39 -1.85 -7.78 4.20
N LEU A 40 -1.43 -6.78 4.99
CA LEU A 40 -0.74 -7.02 6.25
C LEU A 40 -1.62 -7.79 7.24
N ALA A 41 -2.91 -7.43 7.33
CA ALA A 41 -3.89 -8.13 8.16
C ALA A 41 -4.20 -9.56 7.65
N LEU A 42 -4.04 -9.81 6.35
CA LEU A 42 -4.17 -11.15 5.75
C LEU A 42 -2.92 -12.03 5.95
N GLY A 43 -1.85 -11.51 6.56
CA GLY A 43 -0.64 -12.27 6.88
C GLY A 43 0.48 -12.21 5.83
N MET A 44 0.38 -11.32 4.83
CA MET A 44 1.46 -11.14 3.87
C MET A 44 2.67 -10.46 4.55
N PRO A 45 3.92 -10.91 4.30
CA PRO A 45 5.11 -10.27 4.86
C PRO A 45 5.22 -8.81 4.45
N PHE A 46 5.57 -7.93 5.40
CA PHE A 46 5.60 -6.49 5.14
C PHE A 46 6.57 -6.08 4.02
N SER A 47 7.74 -6.73 3.93
CA SER A 47 8.70 -6.51 2.84
C SER A 47 8.11 -6.84 1.46
N ASP A 48 7.32 -7.90 1.36
CA ASP A 48 6.66 -8.28 0.10
C ASP A 48 5.55 -7.30 -0.27
N ILE A 49 4.81 -6.79 0.72
CA ILE A 49 3.81 -5.74 0.51
C ILE A 49 4.47 -4.49 -0.06
N LEU A 50 5.59 -4.05 0.51
CA LEU A 50 6.35 -2.90 0.00
C LEU A 50 6.81 -3.15 -1.44
N ARG A 51 7.45 -4.30 -1.70
CA ARG A 51 7.91 -4.69 -3.04
C ARG A 51 6.79 -4.71 -4.08
N ALA A 52 5.63 -5.26 -3.73
CA ALA A 52 4.46 -5.33 -4.60
C ALA A 52 3.80 -3.96 -4.87
N ALA A 53 4.04 -2.96 -4.01
CA ALA A 53 3.54 -1.60 -4.18
C ALA A 53 4.59 -0.62 -4.76
N THR A 54 5.87 -0.99 -4.84
CA THR A 54 6.97 -0.12 -5.28
C THR A 54 7.79 -0.73 -6.43
N ALA A 55 8.74 -1.60 -6.12
CA ALA A 55 9.74 -2.10 -7.05
C ALA A 55 9.15 -2.96 -8.17
N THR A 56 8.21 -3.86 -7.84
CA THR A 56 7.58 -4.74 -8.84
C THR A 56 6.82 -3.95 -9.91
N PRO A 57 5.87 -3.05 -9.57
CA PRO A 57 5.18 -2.27 -10.59
C PRO A 57 6.15 -1.35 -11.35
N ALA A 58 7.09 -0.67 -10.70
CA ALA A 58 8.06 0.18 -11.40
C ALA A 58 8.85 -0.58 -12.47
N ARG A 59 9.34 -1.78 -12.14
CA ARG A 59 10.04 -2.67 -13.07
C ARG A 59 9.14 -3.10 -14.24
N LEU A 60 7.91 -3.51 -13.97
CA LEU A 60 7.00 -4.01 -15.01
C LEU A 60 6.52 -2.91 -15.97
N TYR A 61 6.46 -1.66 -15.51
CA TYR A 61 6.14 -0.50 -16.34
C TYR A 61 7.35 0.13 -17.04
N GLY A 62 8.57 -0.37 -16.80
CA GLY A 62 9.80 0.19 -17.37
C GLY A 62 10.18 1.55 -16.79
N PHE A 63 9.87 1.80 -15.52
CA PHE A 63 10.26 3.00 -14.80
C PHE A 63 11.56 2.79 -14.02
N ASP A 64 12.69 2.84 -14.74
CA ASP A 64 14.03 2.55 -14.20
C ASP A 64 14.47 3.49 -13.06
N LYS A 65 13.81 4.65 -12.90
CA LYS A 65 14.10 5.64 -11.86
C LYS A 65 13.10 5.66 -10.71
N ALA A 66 12.12 4.76 -10.70
CA ALA A 66 11.06 4.72 -9.68
C ALA A 66 11.09 3.39 -8.91
N GLY A 67 10.39 3.34 -7.77
CA GLY A 67 10.25 2.12 -6.97
C GLY A 67 11.51 1.70 -6.21
N THR A 68 12.54 2.55 -6.16
CA THR A 68 13.81 2.33 -5.44
C THR A 68 14.25 3.63 -4.73
N LEU A 69 15.11 3.49 -3.72
CA LEU A 69 15.79 4.60 -3.02
C LEU A 69 17.29 4.66 -3.35
N GLU A 70 17.72 4.00 -4.42
CA GLU A 70 19.10 4.04 -4.91
C GLU A 70 19.49 5.42 -5.46
N ASP A 71 20.79 5.72 -5.40
CA ASP A 71 21.35 6.95 -5.97
C ASP A 71 21.06 7.04 -7.47
N GLY A 72 20.62 8.22 -7.92
CA GLY A 72 20.26 8.48 -9.32
C GLY A 72 18.80 8.18 -9.69
N ALA A 73 18.03 7.56 -8.79
CA ALA A 73 16.57 7.46 -8.91
C ALA A 73 15.87 8.82 -8.73
N TRP A 74 14.58 8.89 -9.07
CA TRP A 74 13.78 10.05 -8.71
C TRP A 74 13.58 10.10 -7.21
N ALA A 75 13.67 11.30 -6.63
CA ALA A 75 13.36 11.56 -5.23
C ALA A 75 11.84 11.53 -4.98
N ASP A 76 11.22 10.40 -5.27
CA ASP A 76 9.82 10.07 -5.02
C ASP A 76 9.75 9.17 -3.77
N ILE A 77 9.33 9.74 -2.64
CA ILE A 77 9.42 9.09 -1.32
C ILE A 77 8.06 9.17 -0.63
N ALA A 78 7.57 8.04 -0.12
CA ALA A 78 6.41 8.00 0.78
C ALA A 78 6.89 7.62 2.18
N VAL A 79 6.64 8.50 3.16
CA VAL A 79 6.89 8.21 4.58
C VAL A 79 5.59 7.75 5.20
N LEU A 80 5.57 6.52 5.72
CA LEU A 80 4.40 5.90 6.32
C LEU A 80 4.70 5.55 7.78
N ARG A 81 3.75 5.81 8.68
CA ARG A 81 3.75 5.32 10.05
C ARG A 81 2.96 4.01 10.09
N LEU A 82 3.55 2.95 10.65
CA LEU A 82 2.81 1.74 11.00
C LEU A 82 2.16 1.97 12.37
N GLU A 83 0.87 2.24 12.37
CA GLU A 83 0.09 2.56 13.56
C GLU A 83 -0.61 1.31 14.10
N GLU A 84 -0.45 1.01 15.38
CA GLU A 84 -1.17 -0.04 16.09
C GLU A 84 -2.61 0.45 16.36
N LYS A 85 -3.55 0.00 15.54
CA LYS A 85 -4.95 0.42 15.58
C LYS A 85 -5.84 -0.70 15.03
N GLU A 86 -6.76 -1.15 15.88
CA GLU A 86 -7.79 -2.10 15.48
C GLU A 86 -8.65 -1.54 14.34
N ASN A 87 -8.81 -2.33 13.29
CA ASN A 87 -9.60 -1.98 12.12
C ASN A 87 -10.33 -3.21 11.58
N THR A 88 -11.55 -3.01 11.11
CA THR A 88 -12.30 -4.04 10.39
C THR A 88 -12.23 -3.73 8.90
N PHE A 89 -11.56 -4.61 8.15
CA PHE A 89 -11.50 -4.53 6.69
C PHE A 89 -12.72 -5.20 6.08
N ARG A 90 -13.15 -4.66 4.93
CA ARG A 90 -14.22 -5.24 4.11
C ARG A 90 -13.69 -5.56 2.71
N ASP A 91 -14.16 -6.64 2.10
CA ASP A 91 -13.90 -6.94 0.69
C ASP A 91 -15.08 -6.54 -0.23
N SER A 92 -14.87 -6.65 -1.53
CA SER A 92 -15.89 -6.33 -2.55
C SER A 92 -17.12 -7.23 -2.49
N GLN A 93 -17.01 -8.41 -1.88
CA GLN A 93 -18.10 -9.36 -1.67
C GLN A 93 -18.84 -9.12 -0.34
N GLY A 94 -18.39 -8.15 0.46
CA GLY A 94 -18.98 -7.82 1.75
C GLY A 94 -18.43 -8.62 2.94
N ASN A 95 -17.48 -9.54 2.72
CA ASN A 95 -16.84 -10.25 3.82
C ASN A 95 -15.99 -9.28 4.63
N THR A 96 -15.90 -9.52 5.94
CA THR A 96 -15.10 -8.71 6.85
C THR A 96 -14.08 -9.55 7.60
N PHE A 97 -12.98 -8.90 7.98
CA PHE A 97 -11.95 -9.48 8.84
C PHE A 97 -11.25 -8.37 9.62
N ARG A 98 -10.59 -8.73 10.72
CA ARG A 98 -9.91 -7.77 11.61
C ARG A 98 -8.42 -7.68 11.28
N GLY A 99 -7.86 -6.51 11.50
CA GLY A 99 -6.42 -6.30 11.60
C GLY A 99 -6.11 -5.28 12.68
N SER A 100 -4.91 -5.35 13.24
CA SER A 100 -4.48 -4.52 14.36
C SER A 100 -3.54 -3.39 13.95
N ARG A 101 -3.21 -3.26 12.66
CA ARG A 101 -2.25 -2.27 12.15
C ARG A 101 -2.72 -1.56 10.89
N LEU A 102 -2.39 -0.28 10.80
CA LEU A 102 -2.65 0.58 9.64
C LEU A 102 -1.38 1.32 9.22
N LEU A 103 -1.14 1.38 7.91
CA LEU A 103 -0.14 2.25 7.30
C LEU A 103 -0.75 3.63 7.08
N VAL A 104 -0.25 4.61 7.81
CA VAL A 104 -0.75 5.98 7.78
C VAL A 104 0.28 6.88 7.10
N PRO A 105 -0.03 7.49 5.95
CA PRO A 105 0.89 8.39 5.28
C PRO A 105 1.17 9.61 6.14
N GLN A 106 2.45 9.96 6.28
CA GLN A 106 2.94 11.07 7.08
C GLN A 106 3.51 12.19 6.19
N MET A 107 4.21 11.83 5.12
CA MET A 107 4.76 12.79 4.16
C MET A 107 4.92 12.13 2.79
N THR A 108 4.74 12.90 1.73
CA THR A 108 5.05 12.48 0.36
C THR A 108 5.97 13.49 -0.28
N VAL A 109 7.09 13.01 -0.81
CA VAL A 109 8.03 13.76 -1.63
C VAL A 109 7.85 13.28 -3.07
N LYS A 110 7.73 14.22 -4.01
CA LYS A 110 7.68 13.95 -5.43
C LYS A 110 8.75 14.78 -6.13
N ARG A 111 9.70 14.12 -6.79
CA ARG A 111 10.86 14.73 -7.46
C ARG A 111 11.59 15.74 -6.57
N GLY A 112 11.77 15.39 -5.30
CA GLY A 112 12.48 16.22 -4.32
C GLY A 112 11.64 17.34 -3.68
N ALA A 113 10.38 17.54 -4.09
CA ALA A 113 9.47 18.50 -3.47
C ALA A 113 8.48 17.80 -2.54
N ILE A 114 8.28 18.36 -1.34
CA ILE A 114 7.23 17.90 -0.43
C ILE A 114 5.87 18.30 -1.01
N VAL A 115 5.01 17.32 -1.30
CA VAL A 115 3.66 17.53 -1.87
C VAL A 115 2.54 17.18 -0.88
N TYR A 116 2.88 16.53 0.21
CA TYR A 116 1.97 16.21 1.31
C TYR A 116 2.75 16.11 2.61
N ARG A 117 2.16 16.60 3.70
CA ARG A 117 2.69 16.52 5.05
C ARG A 117 1.53 16.49 6.04
N GLN A 118 1.57 15.55 6.99
CA GLN A 118 0.62 15.48 8.09
C GLN A 118 0.81 16.66 9.04
N VAL A 119 -0.23 16.97 9.82
CA VAL A 119 -0.16 18.08 10.79
C VAL A 119 0.77 17.76 11.96
N ASP A 120 0.91 16.48 12.30
CA ASP A 120 1.69 15.95 13.42
C ASP A 120 3.07 15.40 13.01
N PHE A 121 3.52 15.62 11.77
CA PHE A 121 4.78 15.09 11.24
C PHE A 121 5.52 16.11 10.39
#